data_AF-A0A2N1RMB2-F1
#
_entry.id   AF-A0A2N1RMB2-F1
#
_cell.length_a   1.000
_cell.length_b   1.000
_cell.length_c   1.000
_cell.angle_alpha   90.00
_cell.angle_beta   90.00
_cell.angle_gamma   90.00
#
_symmetry.space_group_name_H-M   'P 1'
#
loop_
_entity.id
_entity.type
_entity.pdbx_description
1 polymer ?
#
loop_
_entity_poly.entity_id
_entity_poly.type
_entity_poly.pdbx_seq_one_letter_code
_entity_poly.pdbx_strand_id
1 'polypeptide(L)'
;MSSGYTFLFLRGIISVKLISIILANALILAGTVFLYIGIMRFFDKKENRGLIISIFSVYILSFIYYTYFNDYITSRTVIIYGIMGAVSFLIAWSIFFYKTVSVGASANFNTALFFTQGCFFSFRSIITLTVYPVDSLFTPAVLQELSFVFLFITGILVTFGLIIMLNQRLNSENSEDKENL
;
A
#
# COMPACT_ATOMS: atom_id res chain seq x y z
N MET A 1 10.72 -1.09 0.42
CA MET A 1 10.33 0.25 0.89
C MET A 1 11.54 1.15 1.12
N SER A 2 12.58 0.70 1.82
CA SER A 2 13.78 1.51 2.12
C SER A 2 14.56 2.02 0.91
N SER A 3 14.65 1.22 -0.16
CA SER A 3 15.33 1.61 -1.42
C SER A 3 14.60 2.72 -2.19
N GLY A 4 13.28 2.86 -2.03
CA GLY A 4 12.51 3.95 -2.66
C GLY A 4 12.81 5.32 -2.06
N TYR A 5 13.13 5.37 -0.76
CA TYR A 5 13.50 6.63 -0.09
C TYR A 5 14.92 7.09 -0.44
N THR A 6 15.85 6.17 -0.74
CA THR A 6 17.19 6.51 -1.23
C THR A 6 17.13 7.25 -2.57
N PHE A 7 16.22 6.86 -3.46
CA PHE A 7 15.99 7.55 -4.73
C PHE A 7 15.40 8.96 -4.58
N LEU A 8 14.68 9.22 -3.49
CA LEU A 8 14.14 10.54 -3.15
C LEU A 8 15.26 11.57 -2.90
N PHE A 9 16.40 11.15 -2.33
CA PHE A 9 17.58 12.00 -2.07
C PHE A 9 18.40 12.31 -3.34
N LEU A 10 18.42 11.42 -4.32
CA LEU A 10 19.10 11.62 -5.61
C LEU A 10 18.40 12.64 -6.54
N ARG A 11 17.24 13.15 -6.13
CA ARG A 11 16.37 14.06 -6.89
C ARG A 11 16.94 15.47 -7.09
N GLY A 12 18.06 15.80 -6.44
CA GLY A 12 18.79 17.06 -6.63
C GLY A 12 19.55 17.17 -7.96
N ILE A 13 19.77 16.05 -8.67
CA ILE A 13 20.47 16.03 -9.96
C ILE A 13 19.44 16.02 -11.09
N ILE A 14 19.34 17.14 -11.81
CA ILE A 14 18.32 17.46 -12.83
C ILE A 14 18.09 16.33 -13.85
N SER A 15 19.13 15.60 -14.25
CA SER A 15 19.07 14.57 -15.30
C SER A 15 18.46 13.23 -14.85
N VAL A 16 18.36 12.94 -13.54
CA VAL A 16 17.86 11.64 -13.00
C VAL A 16 16.46 11.77 -12.40
N LYS A 17 15.92 13.00 -12.36
CA LYS A 17 14.70 13.35 -11.62
C LYS A 17 13.47 12.55 -12.08
N LEU A 18 13.27 12.37 -13.38
CA LEU A 18 12.11 11.68 -13.94
C LEU A 18 12.15 10.16 -13.72
N ILE A 19 13.29 9.53 -14.00
CA ILE A 19 13.48 8.09 -13.83
C ILE A 19 13.33 7.70 -12.36
N SER A 20 13.93 8.48 -11.46
CA SER A 20 13.84 8.27 -10.01
C SER A 20 12.39 8.37 -9.50
N ILE A 21 11.64 9.37 -9.95
CA ILE A 21 10.23 9.56 -9.57
C ILE A 21 9.37 8.39 -10.06
N ILE A 22 9.51 7.98 -11.32
CA ILE A 22 8.72 6.89 -11.89
C ILE A 22 9.05 5.58 -11.17
N LEU A 23 10.34 5.28 -10.99
CA LEU A 23 10.80 4.04 -10.40
C LEU A 23 10.39 3.90 -8.93
N ALA A 24 10.56 4.96 -8.13
CA ALA A 24 10.17 4.95 -6.71
C ALA A 24 8.66 4.70 -6.54
N ASN A 25 7.85 5.38 -7.34
CA ASN A 25 6.39 5.28 -7.29
C ASN A 25 5.90 3.91 -7.79
N ALA A 26 6.50 3.37 -8.85
CA ALA A 26 6.23 2.00 -9.32
C ALA A 26 6.62 0.94 -8.28
N LEU A 27 7.76 1.10 -7.59
CA LEU A 27 8.20 0.21 -6.51
C LEU A 27 7.24 0.24 -5.31
N ILE A 28 6.71 1.40 -4.95
CA ILE A 28 5.72 1.53 -3.88
C ILE A 28 4.47 0.74 -4.22
N LEU A 29 3.91 0.95 -5.43
CA LEU A 29 2.73 0.23 -5.87
C LEU A 29 2.98 -1.28 -5.95
N ALA A 30 4.12 -1.69 -6.52
CA ALA A 30 4.50 -3.09 -6.61
C ALA A 30 4.60 -3.73 -5.21
N GLY A 31 5.16 -3.02 -4.23
CA GLY A 31 5.21 -3.48 -2.85
C GLY A 31 3.82 -3.76 -2.27
N THR A 32 2.86 -2.83 -2.47
CA THR A 32 1.49 -3.01 -1.98
C THR A 32 0.76 -4.14 -2.68
N VAL A 33 0.95 -4.30 -4.00
CA VAL A 33 0.35 -5.41 -4.76
C VAL A 33 0.96 -6.76 -4.37
N PHE A 34 2.28 -6.84 -4.15
CA PHE A 34 2.90 -8.06 -3.65
C PHE A 34 2.37 -8.43 -2.27
N LEU A 35 2.07 -7.45 -1.42
CA LEU A 35 1.42 -7.71 -0.14
C LEU A 35 0.02 -8.31 -0.34
N TYR A 36 -0.78 -7.77 -1.26
CA TYR A 36 -2.07 -8.36 -1.64
C TYR A 36 -1.94 -9.81 -2.14
N ILE A 37 -1.00 -10.07 -3.05
CA ILE A 37 -0.72 -11.44 -3.54
C ILE A 37 -0.29 -12.35 -2.38
N GLY A 38 0.56 -11.87 -1.49
CA GLY A 38 1.02 -12.59 -0.30
C GLY A 38 -0.13 -12.97 0.62
N ILE A 39 -1.07 -12.05 0.87
CA ILE A 39 -2.29 -12.31 1.65
C ILE A 39 -3.18 -13.36 0.98
N MET A 40 -3.41 -13.26 -0.33
CA MET A 40 -4.23 -14.24 -1.05
C MET A 40 -3.62 -15.64 -0.98
N ARG A 41 -2.30 -15.75 -1.18
CA ARG A 41 -1.57 -17.01 -1.01
C ARG A 41 -1.57 -17.51 0.42
N PHE A 42 -1.47 -16.62 1.41
CA PHE A 42 -1.55 -16.98 2.83
C PHE A 42 -2.92 -17.59 3.21
N PHE A 43 -3.99 -17.31 2.47
CA PHE A 43 -5.29 -17.95 2.68
C PHE A 43 -5.58 -19.05 1.65
N ASP A 44 -4.56 -19.52 0.93
CA ASP A 44 -4.67 -20.55 -0.12
C ASP A 44 -5.73 -20.20 -1.19
N LYS A 45 -5.89 -18.90 -1.47
CA LYS A 45 -6.78 -18.36 -2.49
C LYS A 45 -5.99 -17.90 -3.72
N LYS A 46 -6.59 -18.09 -4.90
CA LYS A 46 -6.05 -17.58 -6.16
C LYS A 46 -6.24 -16.07 -6.23
N GLU A 47 -5.19 -15.35 -6.58
CA GLU A 47 -5.27 -13.93 -6.86
C GLU A 47 -6.03 -13.65 -8.16
N ASN A 48 -6.83 -12.57 -8.19
CA ASN A 48 -7.44 -12.13 -9.44
C ASN A 48 -6.40 -11.37 -10.28
N ARG A 49 -5.69 -12.10 -11.15
CA ARG A 49 -4.66 -11.54 -12.03
C ARG A 49 -5.21 -10.42 -12.92
N GLY A 50 -6.47 -10.51 -13.36
CA GLY A 50 -7.12 -9.46 -14.15
C GLY A 50 -7.25 -8.15 -13.37
N LEU A 51 -7.65 -8.23 -12.10
CA LEU A 51 -7.70 -7.06 -11.21
C LEU A 51 -6.32 -6.45 -11.01
N ILE A 52 -5.30 -7.27 -10.75
CA ILE A 52 -3.91 -6.80 -10.57
C ILE A 52 -3.40 -6.08 -11.82
N ILE A 53 -3.57 -6.70 -13.00
CA ILE A 53 -3.18 -6.12 -14.29
C ILE A 53 -3.95 -4.81 -14.53
N SER A 54 -5.25 -4.78 -14.21
CA SER A 54 -6.07 -3.58 -14.35
C SER A 54 -5.55 -2.44 -13.47
N ILE A 55 -5.25 -2.68 -12.19
CA ILE A 55 -4.71 -1.66 -11.28
C ILE A 55 -3.37 -1.13 -11.79
N PHE A 56 -2.46 -2.02 -12.19
CA PHE A 56 -1.16 -1.62 -12.73
C PHE A 56 -1.29 -0.82 -14.03
N SER A 57 -2.18 -1.26 -14.94
CA SER A 57 -2.37 -0.60 -16.23
C SER A 57 -2.96 0.80 -16.03
N VAL A 58 -4.01 0.92 -15.21
CA VAL A 58 -4.61 2.22 -14.86
C VAL A 58 -3.57 3.13 -14.24
N TYR A 59 -2.79 2.62 -13.28
CA TYR A 59 -1.73 3.39 -12.64
C TYR A 59 -0.69 3.92 -13.63
N ILE A 60 -0.10 3.03 -14.43
CA ILE A 60 0.98 3.39 -15.36
C ILE A 60 0.48 4.37 -16.41
N LEU A 61 -0.70 4.11 -17.01
CA LEU A 61 -1.28 4.99 -18.02
C LEU A 61 -1.58 6.38 -17.46
N SER A 62 -2.24 6.47 -16.31
CA SER A 62 -2.51 7.74 -15.66
C SER A 62 -1.21 8.45 -15.26
N PHE A 63 -0.23 7.73 -14.74
CA PHE A 63 1.04 8.33 -14.30
C PHE A 63 1.86 8.88 -15.47
N ILE A 64 1.94 8.16 -16.60
CA ILE A 64 2.60 8.63 -17.83
C ILE A 64 1.86 9.86 -18.36
N TYR A 65 0.53 9.81 -18.44
CA TYR A 65 -0.28 10.93 -18.93
C TYR A 65 -0.02 12.22 -18.13
N TYR A 66 -0.11 12.16 -16.80
CA TYR A 66 0.13 13.31 -15.92
C TYR A 66 1.62 13.62 -15.67
N THR A 67 2.55 12.87 -16.25
CA THR A 67 3.98 13.23 -16.21
C THR A 67 4.42 13.93 -17.48
N TYR A 68 3.87 13.53 -18.65
CA TYR A 68 4.34 14.05 -19.94
C TYR A 68 3.42 15.10 -20.56
N PHE A 69 2.10 15.04 -20.33
CA PHE A 69 1.13 15.92 -20.99
C PHE A 69 0.61 17.04 -20.09
N ASN A 70 0.59 16.84 -18.79
CA ASN A 70 0.10 17.80 -17.81
C ASN A 70 0.93 17.67 -16.53
N ASP A 71 1.95 18.51 -16.33
CA ASP A 71 2.90 18.43 -15.18
C ASP A 71 2.28 18.88 -13.84
N TYR A 72 1.03 18.49 -13.59
CA TYR A 72 0.34 18.74 -12.33
C TYR A 72 0.75 17.67 -11.31
N ILE A 73 1.66 18.06 -10.40
CA ILE A 73 2.07 17.26 -9.23
C ILE A 73 0.85 16.80 -8.41
N THR A 74 -0.17 17.65 -8.29
CA THR A 74 -1.43 17.35 -7.61
C THR A 74 -2.10 16.09 -8.15
N SER A 75 -2.29 15.98 -9.47
CA SER A 75 -2.99 14.83 -10.09
C SER A 75 -2.25 13.51 -9.86
N ARG A 76 -0.92 13.52 -9.99
CA ARG A 76 -0.09 12.33 -9.71
C ARG A 76 -0.23 11.88 -8.25
N THR A 77 -0.30 12.84 -7.33
CA THR A 77 -0.46 12.58 -5.90
C THR A 77 -1.84 11.98 -5.57
N VAL A 78 -2.90 12.54 -6.15
CA VAL A 78 -4.27 12.01 -6.04
C VAL A 78 -4.34 10.56 -6.55
N ILE A 79 -3.74 10.28 -7.72
CA ILE A 79 -3.76 8.94 -8.31
C ILE A 79 -3.04 7.92 -7.43
N ILE A 80 -1.84 8.24 -6.93
CA ILE A 80 -1.08 7.35 -6.06
C ILE A 80 -1.87 7.05 -4.79
N TYR A 81 -2.35 8.07 -4.08
CA TYR A 81 -3.09 7.84 -2.84
C TYR A 81 -4.43 7.15 -3.09
N GLY A 82 -5.14 7.49 -4.15
CA GLY A 82 -6.39 6.82 -4.52
C GLY A 82 -6.19 5.32 -4.79
N ILE A 83 -5.17 4.96 -5.56
CA ILE A 83 -4.86 3.56 -5.86
C ILE A 83 -4.35 2.83 -4.62
N MET A 84 -3.47 3.45 -3.83
CA MET A 84 -3.03 2.86 -2.56
C MET A 84 -4.20 2.61 -1.61
N GLY A 85 -5.14 3.56 -1.52
CA GLY A 85 -6.37 3.42 -0.75
C GLY A 85 -7.23 2.25 -1.23
N ALA A 86 -7.46 2.15 -2.53
CA ALA A 86 -8.20 1.05 -3.14
C ALA A 86 -7.56 -0.32 -2.85
N VAL A 87 -6.24 -0.43 -3.02
CA VAL A 87 -5.52 -1.69 -2.73
C VAL A 87 -5.56 -2.02 -1.24
N SER A 88 -5.40 -1.03 -0.34
CA SER A 88 -5.53 -1.23 1.11
C SER A 88 -6.93 -1.76 1.48
N PHE A 89 -8.00 -1.23 0.89
CA PHE A 89 -9.34 -1.78 1.09
C PHE A 89 -9.51 -3.18 0.53
N LEU A 90 -8.93 -3.49 -0.63
CA LEU A 90 -8.95 -4.84 -1.18
C LEU A 90 -8.23 -5.85 -0.29
N ILE A 91 -7.11 -5.45 0.32
CA ILE A 91 -6.39 -6.28 1.30
C ILE A 91 -7.27 -6.49 2.54
N ALA A 92 -7.81 -5.42 3.12
CA ALA A 92 -8.69 -5.51 4.28
C ALA A 92 -9.89 -6.43 4.02
N TRP A 93 -10.55 -6.26 2.86
CA TRP A 93 -11.64 -7.12 2.42
C TRP A 93 -11.21 -8.59 2.32
N SER A 94 -10.06 -8.85 1.70
CA SER A 94 -9.55 -10.22 1.52
C SER A 94 -9.26 -10.89 2.87
N ILE A 95 -8.62 -10.19 3.81
CA ILE A 95 -8.38 -10.72 5.15
C ILE A 95 -9.70 -10.97 5.88
N PHE A 96 -10.64 -10.02 5.82
CA PHE A 96 -11.91 -10.14 6.52
C PHE A 96 -12.75 -11.34 6.08
N PHE A 97 -12.82 -11.60 4.77
CA PHE A 97 -13.62 -12.67 4.18
C PHE A 97 -12.93 -14.03 4.19
N TYR A 98 -11.60 -14.08 4.07
CA TYR A 98 -10.87 -15.35 3.99
C TYR A 98 -10.21 -15.79 5.30
N LYS A 99 -10.32 -15.00 6.39
CA LYS A 99 -9.79 -15.39 7.71
C LYS A 99 -10.33 -16.74 8.15
N THR A 100 -9.43 -17.58 8.67
CA THR A 100 -9.77 -18.83 9.34
C THR A 100 -9.97 -18.60 10.84
N VAL A 101 -10.61 -19.56 11.51
CA VAL A 101 -10.80 -19.52 12.97
C VAL A 101 -9.46 -19.44 13.71
N SER A 102 -8.43 -20.14 13.21
CA SER A 102 -7.09 -20.19 13.81
C SER A 102 -6.37 -18.83 13.89
N VAL A 103 -6.66 -17.90 12.97
CA VAL A 103 -6.00 -16.58 12.93
C VAL A 103 -6.94 -15.41 13.21
N GLY A 104 -8.15 -15.68 13.70
CA GLY A 104 -9.25 -14.70 13.72
C GLY A 104 -8.92 -13.37 14.40
N ALA A 105 -8.24 -13.39 15.55
CA ALA A 105 -7.89 -12.18 16.29
C ALA A 105 -6.88 -11.29 15.54
N SER A 106 -5.78 -11.89 15.05
CA SER A 106 -4.75 -11.15 14.29
C SER A 106 -5.25 -10.73 12.92
N ALA A 107 -6.10 -11.55 12.28
CA ALA A 107 -6.75 -11.19 11.02
C ALA A 107 -7.67 -9.96 11.19
N ASN A 108 -8.45 -9.89 12.28
CA ASN A 108 -9.27 -8.71 12.57
C ASN A 108 -8.40 -7.46 12.82
N PHE A 109 -7.31 -7.60 13.56
CA PHE A 109 -6.37 -6.51 13.79
C PHE A 109 -5.77 -5.99 12.47
N ASN A 110 -5.25 -6.88 11.62
CA ASN A 110 -4.74 -6.49 10.30
C ASN A 110 -5.82 -5.89 9.41
N THR A 111 -7.04 -6.42 9.44
CA THR A 111 -8.17 -5.85 8.71
C THR A 111 -8.42 -4.40 9.12
N ALA A 112 -8.47 -4.12 10.43
CA ALA A 112 -8.66 -2.77 10.95
C ALA A 112 -7.52 -1.83 10.55
N LEU A 113 -6.27 -2.29 10.56
CA LEU A 113 -5.12 -1.50 10.11
C LEU A 113 -5.22 -1.14 8.64
N PHE A 114 -5.45 -2.12 7.75
CA PHE A 114 -5.55 -1.86 6.31
C PHE A 114 -6.79 -1.02 5.97
N PHE A 115 -7.89 -1.19 6.69
CA PHE A 115 -9.07 -0.35 6.53
C PHE A 115 -8.79 1.09 6.93
N THR A 116 -8.18 1.32 8.10
CA THR A 116 -7.79 2.66 8.57
C THR A 116 -6.81 3.31 7.59
N GLN A 117 -5.86 2.53 7.07
CA GLN A 117 -4.92 2.98 6.04
C GLN A 117 -5.63 3.37 4.73
N GLY A 118 -6.60 2.59 4.28
CA GLY A 118 -7.43 2.90 3.12
C GLY A 118 -8.21 4.20 3.30
N CYS A 119 -8.82 4.40 4.47
CA CYS A 119 -9.51 5.64 4.83
C CYS A 119 -8.56 6.85 4.82
N PHE A 120 -7.37 6.71 5.42
CA PHE A 120 -6.37 7.76 5.45
C PHE A 120 -5.93 8.18 4.04
N PHE A 121 -5.63 7.20 3.17
CA PHE A 121 -5.23 7.50 1.79
C PHE A 121 -6.37 8.11 0.95
N SER A 122 -7.60 7.64 1.14
CA SER A 122 -8.77 8.21 0.46
C SER A 122 -9.00 9.67 0.89
N PHE A 123 -8.94 9.94 2.19
CA PHE A 123 -9.00 11.29 2.75
C PHE A 123 -7.89 12.18 2.19
N ARG A 124 -6.65 11.68 2.14
CA ARG A 124 -5.51 12.42 1.59
C ARG A 124 -5.71 12.76 0.12
N SER A 125 -6.21 11.80 -0.66
CA SER A 125 -6.53 11.98 -2.07
C SER A 125 -7.60 13.05 -2.30
N ILE A 126 -8.67 13.04 -1.50
CA ILE A 126 -9.76 14.03 -1.59
C ILE A 126 -9.26 15.42 -1.23
N ILE A 127 -8.53 15.58 -0.12
CA ILE A 127 -8.02 16.89 0.31
C ILE A 127 -7.04 17.49 -0.72
N THR A 128 -6.19 16.66 -1.30
CA THR A 128 -5.27 17.12 -2.36
C THR A 128 -6.01 17.58 -3.60
N LEU A 129 -7.20 17.03 -3.88
CA LEU A 129 -8.02 17.46 -5.00
C LEU A 129 -8.78 18.77 -4.73
N THR A 130 -9.23 19.03 -3.50
CA THR A 130 -10.20 20.09 -3.19
C THR A 130 -9.65 21.30 -2.44
N VAL A 131 -8.65 21.14 -1.56
CA VAL A 131 -8.24 22.21 -0.62
C VAL A 131 -6.82 22.69 -0.89
N TYR A 132 -5.89 21.76 -1.10
CA TYR A 132 -4.47 22.08 -1.24
C TYR A 132 -3.91 21.42 -2.50
N PRO A 133 -3.99 22.07 -3.67
CA PRO A 133 -3.18 21.71 -4.82
C PRO A 133 -1.71 21.71 -4.38
N VAL A 134 -0.97 20.65 -4.70
CA VAL A 134 0.43 20.53 -4.30
C VAL A 134 1.25 21.42 -5.24
N ASP A 135 1.50 22.67 -4.82
CA ASP A 135 2.33 23.62 -5.57
C ASP A 135 3.81 23.20 -5.58
N SER A 136 4.29 22.53 -4.54
CA SER A 136 5.64 21.95 -4.47
C SER A 136 5.70 20.78 -3.45
N LEU A 137 6.44 19.72 -3.78
CA LEU A 137 6.67 18.56 -2.90
C LEU A 137 7.54 18.85 -1.67
N PHE A 138 8.17 20.03 -1.63
CA PHE A 138 9.06 20.50 -0.56
C PHE A 138 8.45 21.64 0.26
N THR A 139 7.22 22.05 -0.04
CA THR A 139 6.50 22.98 0.81
C THR A 139 6.05 22.18 2.04
N PRO A 140 6.55 22.49 3.26
CA PRO A 140 6.20 21.73 4.45
C PRO A 140 4.73 21.96 4.77
N ALA A 141 3.88 21.07 4.25
CA ALA A 141 2.51 20.97 4.68
C ALA A 141 2.50 19.97 5.84
N VAL A 142 1.98 20.39 7.00
CA VAL A 142 1.76 19.53 8.19
C VAL A 142 1.17 18.16 7.81
N LEU A 143 0.29 18.16 6.80
CA LEU A 143 -0.36 16.98 6.27
C LEU A 143 0.61 15.96 5.62
N GLN A 144 1.72 16.40 5.02
CA GLN A 144 2.76 15.52 4.46
C GLN A 144 3.61 14.87 5.56
N GLU A 145 3.99 15.61 6.59
CA GLU A 145 4.70 15.07 7.75
C GLU A 145 3.84 14.04 8.50
N LEU A 146 2.57 14.37 8.75
CA LEU A 146 1.60 13.44 9.32
C LEU A 146 1.44 12.16 8.47
N SER A 147 1.49 12.30 7.14
CA SER A 147 1.43 11.14 6.24
C SER A 147 2.63 10.22 6.42
N PHE A 148 3.84 10.76 6.57
CA PHE A 148 5.03 9.95 6.81
C PHE A 148 5.01 9.25 8.17
N VAL A 149 4.62 9.96 9.23
CA VAL A 149 4.48 9.37 10.57
C VAL A 149 3.43 8.26 10.57
N PHE A 150 2.28 8.51 9.94
CA PHE A 150 1.22 7.51 9.78
C PHE A 150 1.73 6.27 9.03
N LEU A 151 2.33 6.45 7.85
CA LEU A 151 2.92 5.36 7.05
C LEU A 151 3.96 4.56 7.83
N PHE A 152 4.79 5.23 8.62
CA PHE A 152 5.83 4.58 9.43
C PHE A 152 5.21 3.70 10.52
N ILE A 153 4.27 4.24 11.30
CA ILE A 153 3.58 3.49 12.36
C ILE A 153 2.80 2.33 11.76
N THR A 154 2.00 2.56 10.72
CA THR A 154 1.22 1.51 10.04
C THR A 154 2.14 0.44 9.46
N GLY A 155 3.30 0.80 8.88
CA GLY A 155 4.26 -0.16 8.37
C GLY A 155 4.78 -1.12 9.44
N ILE A 156 5.08 -0.61 10.63
CA ILE A 156 5.48 -1.42 11.78
C ILE A 156 4.33 -2.34 12.22
N LEU A 157 3.14 -1.77 12.43
CA LEU A 157 1.98 -2.52 12.93
C LEU A 157 1.54 -3.62 11.96
N VAL A 158 1.54 -3.34 10.65
CA VAL A 158 1.25 -4.34 9.61
C VAL A 158 2.30 -5.45 9.65
N THR A 159 3.59 -5.12 9.74
CA THR A 159 4.65 -6.14 9.77
C THR A 159 4.48 -7.09 10.95
N PHE A 160 4.27 -6.55 12.16
CA PHE A 160 4.01 -7.38 13.34
C PHE A 160 2.70 -8.15 13.22
N GLY A 161 1.62 -7.52 12.74
CA GLY A 161 0.34 -8.17 12.56
C GLY A 161 0.41 -9.35 11.59
N LEU A 162 1.18 -9.25 10.51
CA LEU A 162 1.41 -10.35 9.57
C LEU A 162 2.23 -11.49 10.21
N ILE A 163 3.27 -11.17 10.97
CA ILE A 163 4.10 -12.18 11.68
C ILE A 163 3.25 -12.95 12.71
N ILE A 164 2.41 -12.25 13.49
CA ILE A 164 1.55 -12.90 14.48
C ILE A 164 0.54 -13.81 13.78
N MET A 165 -0.05 -13.36 12.67
CA MET A 165 -0.98 -14.16 11.88
C MET A 165 -0.31 -15.43 11.31
N LEU A 166 0.93 -15.33 10.82
CA LEU A 166 1.73 -16.47 10.41
C LEU A 166 1.99 -17.44 11.58
N ASN A 167 2.41 -16.92 12.74
CA ASN A 167 2.68 -17.74 13.92
C ASN A 167 1.42 -18.44 14.45
N GLN A 168 0.26 -17.78 14.41
CA GLN A 168 -1.01 -18.39 14.79
C GLN A 168 -1.39 -19.55 13.87
N ARG A 169 -1.20 -19.39 12.55
CA ARG A 169 -1.43 -20.46 11.58
C ARG A 169 -0.50 -21.65 11.81
N LEU A 170 0.80 -21.40 11.98
CA LEU A 170 1.78 -22.46 12.25
C LEU A 170 1.51 -23.18 13.57
N ASN A 171 1.09 -22.44 14.60
CA ASN A 171 0.78 -23.04 15.89
C ASN A 171 -0.50 -23.90 15.84
N SER A 172 -1.50 -23.51 15.04
CA SER A 172 -2.69 -24.35 14.83
C SER A 172 -2.36 -25.63 14.05
N GLU A 173 -1.54 -25.54 13.00
CA GLU A 173 -1.10 -26.71 12.23
C GLU A 173 -0.33 -27.69 13.13
N ASN A 174 0.60 -27.18 13.95
CA ASN A 174 1.36 -28.01 14.90
C ASN A 174 0.49 -28.66 16.01
N SER A 175 -0.59 -28.01 16.45
CA SER A 175 -1.49 -28.61 17.44
C SER A 175 -2.33 -29.73 16.83
N GLU A 176 -2.80 -29.55 15.59
CA GLU A 176 -3.56 -30.57 14.86
C GLU A 176 -2.69 -31.81 14.59
N ASP A 177 -1.42 -31.64 14.20
CA ASP A 177 -0.50 -32.76 14.00
C ASP A 177 -0.24 -33.58 15.26
N LYS A 178 -0.21 -32.93 16.44
CA LYS A 178 -0.02 -33.62 17.73
C LYS A 178 -1.25 -34.39 18.19
N GLU A 179 -2.46 -33.94 17.84
CA GLU A 179 -3.69 -34.65 18.16
C GLU A 179 -3.93 -35.88 17.26
N ASN A 180 -3.24 -35.94 16.12
CA ASN A 180 -3.33 -37.04 15.15
C ASN A 180 -2.25 -38.14 15.33
N LEU A 181 -1.36 -38.03 16.33
CA LEU A 181 -0.32 -39.00 16.70
C LEU A 181 -0.72 -39.84 17.92
#